data_AF-A0A7J0C8J6-F1
#
_entry.id   AF-A0A7J0C8J6-F1
#
_cell.length_a   1.000
_cell.length_b   1.000
_cell.length_c   1.000
_cell.angle_alpha   90.00
_cell.angle_beta   90.00
_cell.angle_gamma   90.00
#
_symmetry.space_group_name_H-M   'P 1'
#
loop_
_entity.id
_entity.type
_entity.pdbx_description
1 polymer ?
#
loop_
_entity_poly.entity_id
_entity_poly.type
_entity_poly.pdbx_seq_one_letter_code
_entity_poly.pdbx_strand_id
1 'polypeptide(L)'
;MTSSVRSGEQGIASGADNALREVGGALGVAVPASVFAARGGYESPQAFSEGTVPALRIGAGAVALAALVALMIPVRRAAEAPAPGPEAAGDRTPVAV
;
A
#
# COMPACT_ATOMS: atom_id res chain seq x y z
N MET A 1 -6.40 -8.66 -2.83
CA MET A 1 -6.67 -9.91 -2.07
C MET A 1 -8.08 -10.48 -2.32
N THR A 2 -8.96 -9.78 -3.05
CA THR A 2 -10.38 -10.10 -3.23
C THR A 2 -10.72 -11.34 -4.07
N SER A 3 -9.79 -11.86 -4.88
CA SER A 3 -10.01 -13.07 -5.69
C SER A 3 -9.97 -14.37 -4.87
N SER A 4 -9.56 -14.33 -3.60
CA SER A 4 -9.43 -15.51 -2.73
C SER A 4 -10.60 -15.69 -1.74
N VAL A 5 -11.62 -14.83 -1.78
CA VAL A 5 -12.79 -14.86 -0.88
C VAL A 5 -14.09 -15.10 -1.66
N ARG A 6 -15.16 -15.56 -1.00
CA ARG A 6 -16.46 -15.78 -1.67
C ARG A 6 -17.04 -14.44 -2.15
N SER A 7 -17.88 -14.46 -3.19
CA SER A 7 -18.45 -13.23 -3.78
C SER A 7 -19.14 -12.31 -2.77
N GLY A 8 -19.80 -12.85 -1.74
CA GLY A 8 -20.43 -12.06 -0.67
C GLY A 8 -19.47 -11.40 0.32
N GLU A 9 -18.18 -11.77 0.32
CA GLU A 9 -17.17 -11.31 1.29
C GLU A 9 -16.15 -10.33 0.66
N GLN A 10 -16.29 -10.04 -0.64
CA GLN A 10 -15.38 -9.16 -1.38
C GLN A 10 -15.33 -7.74 -0.80
N GLY A 11 -16.45 -7.23 -0.29
CA GLY A 11 -16.51 -5.92 0.38
C GLY A 11 -15.64 -5.87 1.63
N ILE A 12 -15.66 -6.92 2.45
CA ILE A 12 -14.84 -7.04 3.66
C ILE A 12 -13.36 -7.14 3.28
N ALA A 13 -13.03 -7.97 2.29
CA ALA A 13 -11.65 -8.13 1.83
C ALA A 13 -11.07 -6.84 1.23
N SER A 14 -11.83 -6.14 0.38
CA SER A 14 -11.40 -4.86 -0.19
C SER A 14 -11.30 -3.76 0.87
N GLY A 15 -12.21 -3.75 1.86
CA GLY A 15 -12.17 -2.81 2.97
C GLY A 15 -10.89 -2.99 3.80
N ALA A 16 -10.54 -4.23 4.13
CA ALA A 16 -9.30 -4.55 4.83
C ALA A 16 -8.05 -4.18 4.00
N ASP A 17 -8.01 -4.52 2.72
CA ASP A 17 -6.89 -4.17 1.82
C ASP A 17 -6.70 -2.64 1.72
N ASN A 18 -7.80 -1.88 1.63
CA ASN A 18 -7.76 -0.43 1.58
C ASN A 18 -7.31 0.18 2.91
N ALA A 19 -7.87 -0.27 4.03
CA ALA A 19 -7.49 0.21 5.35
C ALA A 19 -6.00 -0.04 5.65
N LEU A 20 -5.48 -1.22 5.32
CA LEU A 20 -4.05 -1.52 5.46
C LEU A 20 -3.18 -0.59 4.60
N ARG A 21 -3.61 -0.28 3.38
CA ARG A 21 -2.89 0.65 2.50
C ARG A 21 -2.90 2.08 3.04
N GLU A 22 -4.03 2.54 3.55
CA GLU A 22 -4.17 3.88 4.13
C GLU A 22 -3.33 4.03 5.40
N VAL A 23 -3.44 3.07 6.33
CA VAL A 23 -2.64 3.06 7.57
C VAL A 23 -1.15 2.93 7.23
N GLY A 24 -0.79 2.03 6.32
CA GLY A 24 0.59 1.87 5.86
C GLY A 24 1.16 3.13 5.22
N GLY A 25 0.37 3.82 4.39
CA GLY A 25 0.74 5.09 3.78
C GLY A 25 0.94 6.21 4.82
N ALA A 26 0.02 6.31 5.78
CA ALA A 26 0.11 7.29 6.87
C ALA A 26 1.36 7.06 7.73
N LEU A 27 1.63 5.82 8.15
CA LEU A 27 2.83 5.46 8.89
C LEU A 27 4.11 5.70 8.08
N GLY A 28 4.07 5.41 6.77
CA GLY A 28 5.19 5.58 5.86
C GLY A 28 5.68 7.03 5.76
N VAL A 29 4.79 8.01 5.93
CA VAL A 29 5.16 9.44 6.00
C VAL A 29 5.46 9.86 7.43
N ALA A 30 4.63 9.46 8.39
CA ALA A 30 4.73 9.89 9.78
C ALA A 30 6.06 9.48 10.43
N VAL A 31 6.50 8.24 10.24
CA VAL A 31 7.71 7.73 10.91
C VAL A 31 8.98 8.47 10.43
N PRO A 32 9.28 8.57 9.13
CA PRO A 32 10.43 9.35 8.66
C PRO A 32 10.35 10.82 9.05
N ALA A 33 9.15 11.43 8.99
CA ALA A 33 8.94 12.81 9.39
C ALA A 33 9.24 13.03 10.88
N SER A 34 8.81 12.12 11.77
CA SER A 34 9.12 12.17 13.20
C SER A 34 10.62 12.04 13.47
N VAL A 35 11.32 11.15 12.75
CA VAL A 35 12.79 11.02 12.89
C VAL A 35 13.50 12.29 12.44
N PHE A 36 13.11 12.85 11.30
CA PHE A 36 13.66 14.11 10.82
C PHE A 36 13.39 15.24 11.81
N ALA A 37 12.17 15.38 12.32
CA ALA A 37 11.81 16.41 13.29
C ALA A 37 12.60 16.31 14.61
N ALA A 38 13.03 15.11 15.00
CA ALA A 38 13.79 14.88 16.23
C ALA A 38 15.31 15.07 16.07
N ARG A 39 15.84 15.00 14.84
CA ARG A 39 17.29 14.88 14.60
C ARG A 39 17.83 15.85 13.56
N GLY A 40 16.97 16.39 12.71
CA GLY A 40 17.34 17.28 11.62
C GLY A 40 16.90 18.71 11.85
N GLY A 41 17.22 19.54 10.87
CA GLY A 41 16.93 20.96 10.88
C GLY A 41 17.05 21.55 9.47
N TYR A 42 16.59 22.78 9.33
CA TYR A 42 16.60 23.52 8.06
C TYR A 42 17.64 24.65 8.03
N GLU A 43 18.37 24.84 9.12
CA GLU A 43 19.37 25.89 9.33
C GLU A 43 20.65 25.68 8.50
N SER A 44 20.96 24.44 8.13
CA SER A 44 22.14 24.13 7.31
C SER A 44 21.97 22.84 6.52
N PRO A 45 22.71 22.65 5.41
CA PRO A 45 22.74 21.38 4.68
C PRO A 45 23.17 20.19 5.55
N GLN A 46 24.07 20.43 6.52
CA GLN A 46 24.55 19.41 7.43
C GLN A 46 23.42 18.91 8.34
N ALA A 47 22.73 19.82 9.02
CA ALA A 47 21.60 19.50 9.89
C ALA A 47 20.45 18.80 9.14
N PHE A 48 20.18 19.21 7.90
CA PHE A 48 19.19 18.51 7.07
C PHE A 48 19.60 17.05 6.84
N SER A 49 20.84 16.81 6.41
CA SER A 49 21.35 15.45 6.17
C SER A 49 21.40 14.59 7.45
N GLU A 50 21.69 15.19 8.59
CA GLU A 50 21.68 14.53 9.91
C GLU A 50 20.29 14.03 10.31
N GLY A 51 19.21 14.68 9.84
CA GLY A 51 17.84 14.18 9.98
C GLY A 51 17.44 13.19 8.88
N THR A 52 17.73 13.51 7.61
CA THR A 52 17.25 12.74 6.45
C THR A 52 17.91 11.37 6.33
N VAL A 53 19.23 11.26 6.55
CA VAL A 53 19.95 9.98 6.43
C VAL A 53 19.42 8.92 7.42
N PRO A 54 19.29 9.20 8.74
CA PRO A 54 18.72 8.21 9.66
C PRO A 54 17.24 7.94 9.38
N ALA A 55 16.44 8.95 8.98
CA ALA A 55 15.04 8.76 8.61
C ALA A 55 14.90 7.77 7.44
N LEU A 56 15.72 7.91 6.40
CA LEU A 56 15.74 7.00 5.26
C LEU A 56 16.22 5.60 5.63
N ARG A 57 17.24 5.46 6.49
CA ARG A 57 17.69 4.14 6.96
C ARG A 57 16.62 3.41 7.75
N ILE A 58 15.90 4.11 8.63
CA ILE A 58 14.78 3.54 9.39
C ILE A 58 13.64 3.14 8.44
N GLY A 59 13.27 4.02 7.51
CA GLY A 59 12.25 3.72 6.51
C GLY A 59 12.61 2.51 5.64
N ALA A 60 13.85 2.45 5.15
CA ALA A 60 14.36 1.31 4.39
C ALA A 60 14.36 0.02 5.20
N GLY A 61 14.76 0.07 6.48
CA GLY A 61 14.69 -1.07 7.40
C GLY A 61 13.26 -1.56 7.61
N ALA A 62 12.29 -0.66 7.77
CA ALA A 62 10.88 -1.02 7.88
C ALA A 62 10.33 -1.69 6.62
N VAL A 63 10.68 -1.18 5.43
CA VAL A 63 10.32 -1.79 4.14
C VAL A 63 10.97 -3.16 3.97
N ALA A 64 12.25 -3.30 4.32
CA ALA A 64 12.94 -4.59 4.27
C ALA A 64 12.29 -5.62 5.19
N LEU A 65 11.89 -5.22 6.40
CA LEU A 65 11.15 -6.07 7.33
C LEU A 65 9.78 -6.47 6.76
N ALA A 66 9.03 -5.52 6.18
CA ALA A 66 7.76 -5.82 5.53
C ALA A 66 7.92 -6.81 4.36
N ALA A 67 8.99 -6.66 3.56
CA ALA A 67 9.31 -7.58 2.48
C ALA A 67 9.68 -8.99 3.00
N LEU A 68 10.46 -9.08 4.08
CA LEU A 68 10.77 -10.34 4.76
C LEU A 68 9.51 -11.04 5.27
N VAL A 69 8.59 -10.29 5.89
CA VAL A 69 7.29 -10.82 6.33
C VAL A 69 6.46 -11.28 5.14
N ALA A 70 6.44 -10.51 4.05
CA ALA A 70 5.70 -10.86 2.83
C ALA A 70 6.23 -12.14 2.16
N LEU A 71 7.55 -12.37 2.20
CA LEU A 71 8.18 -13.60 1.69
C LEU A 71 7.76 -14.86 2.46
N MET A 72 7.32 -14.73 3.71
CA MET A 72 6.79 -15.84 4.50
C MET A 72 5.32 -16.17 4.15
N ILE A 73 4.64 -15.33 3.35
CA ILE A 73 3.26 -15.58 2.93
C ILE A 73 3.27 -16.62 1.80
N PRO A 74 2.57 -17.77 1.95
CA PRO A 74 2.58 -18.82 0.94
C PRO A 74 1.95 -18.34 -0.38
N VAL A 75 2.75 -18.44 -1.45
CA VAL A 75 2.31 -18.09 -2.82
C VAL A 75 1.40 -19.21 -3.34
N ARG A 76 0.08 -19.02 -3.23
CA ARG A 76 -0.88 -19.81 -3.99
C ARG A 76 -0.80 -19.36 -5.46
N ARG A 77 -0.33 -20.23 -6.36
CA ARG A 77 -0.41 -19.97 -7.82
C ARG A 77 -1.87 -19.71 -8.14
N ALA A 78 -2.20 -18.48 -8.53
CA ALA A 78 -3.49 -18.18 -9.12
C ALA A 78 -3.56 -19.00 -10.41
N ALA A 79 -4.49 -19.96 -10.46
CA ALA A 79 -4.85 -20.59 -11.72
C ALA A 79 -5.23 -19.48 -12.70
N GLU A 80 -4.69 -19.58 -13.91
CA GLU A 80 -4.87 -18.68 -15.04
C GLU A 80 -6.33 -18.19 -15.10
N ALA A 81 -6.53 -16.89 -14.92
CA ALA A 81 -7.87 -16.31 -15.00
C ALA A 81 -8.39 -16.50 -16.44
N PRO A 82 -9.62 -17.04 -16.63
CA PRO A 82 -10.23 -17.07 -17.95
C PRO A 82 -10.28 -15.66 -18.53
N ALA A 83 -9.89 -15.52 -19.79
CA ALA A 83 -9.89 -14.25 -20.51
C ALA A 83 -11.23 -13.52 -20.33
N PRO A 84 -11.24 -12.18 -20.19
CA PRO A 84 -12.47 -11.42 -20.07
C PRO A 84 -13.34 -11.68 -21.32
N GLY A 85 -14.47 -12.36 -21.12
CA GLY A 85 -15.50 -12.53 -22.14
C GLY A 85 -16.12 -11.17 -22.49
N PRO A 86 -16.53 -10.96 -23.76
CA PRO A 86 -17.10 -9.70 -24.21
C PRO A 86 -18.53 -9.51 -23.67
N GLU A 87 -18.67 -9.01 -22.44
CA GLU A 87 -19.98 -8.69 -21.86
C GLU A 87 -19.93 -7.38 -21.05
N ALA A 88 -19.66 -6.26 -21.74
CA ALA A 88 -19.92 -4.92 -21.23
C ALA A 88 -20.22 -3.93 -22.38
N ALA A 89 -21.02 -4.38 -23.37
CA ALA A 89 -21.44 -3.58 -24.52
C ALA A 89 -22.97 -3.43 -24.65
N GLY A 90 -23.75 -3.73 -23.61
CA GLY A 90 -25.20 -3.65 -23.69
C GLY A 90 -25.86 -3.45 -22.33
N ASP A 91 -25.86 -2.21 -21.83
CA ASP A 91 -27.05 -1.54 -21.29
C ASP A 91 -26.62 -0.18 -20.71
N ARG A 92 -26.44 0.79 -21.60
CA ARG A 92 -26.53 2.21 -21.23
C ARG A 92 -27.76 2.74 -21.95
N THR A 93 -28.92 2.50 -21.39
CA THR A 93 -30.10 3.28 -21.72
C THR A 93 -29.85 4.72 -21.22
N PRO A 94 -29.69 5.71 -22.11
CA PRO A 94 -29.59 7.09 -21.67
C PRO A 94 -30.98 7.52 -21.21
N VAL A 95 -31.15 7.74 -19.91
CA VAL A 95 -32.35 8.43 -19.41
C VAL A 95 -32.19 9.89 -19.77
N ALA A 96 -32.87 10.32 -20.84
CA ALA A 96 -33.04 11.72 -21.17
C ALA A 96 -33.92 12.39 -20.11
N VAL A 97 -33.45 13.52 -19.58
CA VAL A 97 -34.26 14.56 -18.92
C VAL A 97 -33.90 15.89 -19.57
#